data_AF-A0A9D8EM68-F1
#
_entry.id   AF-A0A9D8EM68-F1
#
_cell.length_a   1.000
_cell.length_b   1.000
_cell.length_c   1.000
_cell.angle_alpha   90.00
_cell.angle_beta   90.00
_cell.angle_gamma   90.00
#
_symmetry.space_group_name_H-M   'P 1'
#
loop_
_entity.id
_entity.type
_entity.pdbx_description
1 polymer ?
#
loop_
_entity_poly.entity_id
_entity_poly.type
_entity_poly.pdbx_seq_one_letter_code
_entity_poly.pdbx_strand_id
1 'polypeptide(L)'
;DLVIILNELQKKAVITIENKISTQEHSSQLQRYRHTIEHEFKEYEKLYILLSPDVVEPSDNKWLCLTYYTIANIIGELLEYKKDALNPNVYNFIKQYETILRRYLVGNSEIEQICRSIYRKHSKALDLIFQYKPDMNLEIFEYITEILKSSPGIIIDNLSKTYTHFTSEVIDTRIKKVSEGWTKSNRPLLFDFYNSNKLMLYLYIGPCEESYRKQLFDFLSANPELFPLTKRHKKGTKWHAVYLKEFLKKSDFEDATIEDLKPLIDSKWKDFYQKDFVKINEYFEKEWKE
;
A
#
# COMPACT_ATOMS: atom_id res chain seq x y z
N ASP A 1 19.56 -22.33 -28.48
CA ASP A 1 18.57 -22.22 -29.56
C ASP A 1 18.27 -23.60 -30.10
N LEU A 2 17.04 -23.82 -30.58
CA LEU A 2 16.55 -25.12 -31.00
C LEU A 2 15.89 -25.01 -32.38
N VAL A 3 16.14 -25.97 -33.25
CA VAL A 3 15.43 -26.12 -34.53
C VAL A 3 14.76 -27.48 -34.54
N ILE A 4 13.45 -27.50 -34.70
CA ILE A 4 12.64 -28.72 -34.80
C ILE A 4 12.20 -28.87 -36.25
N ILE A 5 12.55 -30.01 -36.85
CA ILE A 5 12.20 -30.33 -38.24
C ILE A 5 11.14 -31.43 -38.21
N LEU A 6 9.95 -31.11 -38.73
CA LEU A 6 8.88 -32.07 -38.96
C LEU A 6 8.88 -32.42 -40.45
N ASN A 7 9.21 -33.67 -40.75
CA ASN A 7 9.32 -34.16 -42.12
C ASN A 7 8.43 -35.39 -42.29
N GLU A 8 7.12 -35.15 -42.37
CA GLU A 8 6.14 -36.18 -42.66
C GLU A 8 5.75 -36.15 -44.15
N LEU A 9 5.32 -37.30 -44.68
CA LEU A 9 5.03 -37.50 -46.11
C LEU A 9 4.10 -36.45 -46.74
N GLN A 10 3.27 -35.77 -45.93
CA GLN A 10 2.32 -34.76 -46.39
C GLN A 10 2.54 -33.36 -45.79
N LYS A 11 3.47 -33.18 -44.85
CA LYS A 11 3.73 -31.90 -44.17
C LYS A 11 5.21 -31.75 -43.83
N LYS A 12 5.81 -30.70 -44.39
CA LYS A 12 7.17 -30.26 -44.11
C LYS A 12 7.11 -28.96 -43.31
N ALA A 13 7.51 -28.98 -42.04
CA ALA A 13 7.55 -27.77 -41.21
C ALA A 13 8.87 -27.65 -40.42
N VAL A 14 9.32 -26.42 -40.21
CA VAL A 14 10.48 -26.09 -39.36
C VAL A 14 10.05 -25.08 -38.31
N ILE A 15 10.26 -25.44 -37.04
CA ILE A 15 10.02 -24.57 -35.90
C ILE A 15 11.37 -24.16 -35.32
N THR A 16 11.65 -22.87 -35.36
CA THR A 16 12.88 -22.30 -34.80
C THR A 16 12.53 -21.65 -33.46
N ILE A 17 13.23 -22.04 -32.40
CA ILE A 17 13.03 -21.52 -31.05
C ILE A 17 14.31 -20.84 -30.58
N GLU A 18 14.25 -19.53 -30.47
CA GLU A 18 15.26 -18.74 -29.77
C GLU A 18 14.94 -18.78 -28.28
N ASN A 19 15.89 -19.23 -27.46
CA ASN A 19 15.63 -19.36 -26.03
C ASN A 19 16.44 -18.34 -25.20
N LYS A 20 15.75 -17.40 -24.54
CA LYS A 20 16.34 -16.38 -23.67
C LYS A 20 15.94 -16.61 -22.22
N ILE A 21 16.90 -16.52 -21.30
CA ILE A 21 16.67 -16.67 -19.85
C ILE A 21 17.13 -15.43 -19.06
N SER A 22 18.22 -14.77 -19.46
CA SER A 22 18.82 -13.69 -18.67
C SER A 22 19.44 -12.53 -19.46
N THR A 23 19.49 -12.61 -20.79
CA THR A 23 20.13 -11.60 -21.63
C THR A 23 19.12 -10.88 -22.52
N GLN A 24 19.24 -9.56 -22.61
CA GLN A 24 18.56 -8.76 -23.64
C GLN A 24 19.07 -9.17 -25.02
N GLU A 25 18.19 -9.06 -26.01
CA GLU A 25 18.47 -9.40 -27.39
C GLU A 25 19.73 -8.66 -27.92
N HIS A 26 20.67 -9.39 -28.52
CA HIS A 26 21.74 -8.76 -29.30
C HIS A 26 21.18 -8.36 -30.67
N SER A 27 21.36 -7.10 -31.05
CA SER A 27 20.87 -6.54 -32.31
C SER A 27 21.26 -7.44 -33.50
N SER A 28 20.26 -7.85 -34.32
CA SER A 28 20.34 -8.70 -35.53
C SER A 28 20.29 -10.23 -35.38
N GLN A 29 20.24 -10.80 -34.18
CA GLN A 29 20.30 -12.27 -34.02
C GLN A 29 19.10 -12.99 -34.68
N LEU A 30 17.87 -12.51 -34.44
CA LEU A 30 16.65 -13.12 -34.97
C LEU A 30 16.59 -13.09 -36.51
N GLN A 31 17.06 -11.99 -37.11
CA GLN A 31 17.12 -11.84 -38.56
C GLN A 31 18.09 -12.84 -39.20
N ARG A 32 19.27 -13.04 -38.58
CA ARG A 32 20.26 -14.01 -39.06
C ARG A 32 19.70 -15.43 -39.05
N TYR A 33 19.06 -15.83 -37.95
CA TYR A 33 18.45 -17.15 -37.85
C TYR A 33 17.33 -17.34 -38.85
N ARG A 34 16.47 -16.33 -39.03
CA ARG A 34 15.43 -16.38 -40.07
C ARG A 34 16.02 -16.59 -41.45
N HIS A 35 17.03 -15.80 -41.82
CA HIS A 35 17.66 -15.91 -43.15
C HIS A 35 18.26 -17.29 -43.41
N THR A 36 18.96 -17.86 -42.43
CA THR A 36 19.51 -19.23 -42.54
C THR A 36 18.40 -20.26 -42.75
N ILE A 37 17.32 -20.20 -41.95
CA ILE A 37 16.23 -21.16 -42.06
C ILE A 37 15.46 -21.00 -43.37
N GLU A 38 15.29 -19.77 -43.86
CA GLU A 38 14.68 -19.50 -45.16
C GLU A 38 15.52 -20.04 -46.32
N HIS A 39 16.85 -19.97 -46.21
CA HIS A 39 17.76 -20.50 -47.22
C HIS A 39 17.79 -22.04 -47.25
N GLU A 40 17.95 -22.67 -46.08
CA GLU A 40 18.13 -24.12 -45.97
C GLU A 40 16.82 -24.89 -46.16
N PHE A 41 15.69 -24.34 -45.73
CA PHE A 41 14.40 -25.05 -45.69
C PHE A 41 13.34 -24.40 -46.58
N LYS A 42 13.67 -24.15 -47.85
CA LYS A 42 12.82 -23.42 -48.81
C LYS A 42 11.40 -23.98 -48.90
N GLU A 43 11.26 -25.31 -48.98
CA GLU A 43 9.98 -26.02 -49.15
C GLU A 43 9.19 -26.27 -47.86
N TYR A 44 9.69 -25.84 -46.70
CA TYR A 44 9.05 -26.09 -45.41
C TYR A 44 8.16 -24.90 -45.01
N GLU A 45 7.05 -25.17 -44.33
CA GLU A 45 6.36 -24.17 -43.53
C GLU A 45 7.24 -23.77 -42.34
N LYS A 46 7.26 -22.49 -41.97
CA LYS A 46 8.23 -21.96 -41.00
C LYS A 46 7.51 -21.28 -39.85
N LEU A 47 7.88 -21.64 -38.64
CA LEU A 47 7.40 -21.01 -37.41
C LEU A 47 8.62 -20.53 -36.60
N TYR A 48 8.60 -19.27 -36.21
CA TYR A 48 9.68 -18.66 -35.44
C TYR A 48 9.16 -18.26 -34.07
N ILE A 49 9.78 -18.76 -33.01
CA ILE A 49 9.36 -18.58 -31.63
C ILE A 49 10.52 -17.99 -30.84
N LEU A 50 10.29 -16.84 -30.23
CA LEU A 50 11.17 -16.30 -29.19
C LEU A 50 10.59 -16.72 -27.83
N LEU A 51 11.30 -17.57 -27.10
CA LEU A 51 10.94 -18.02 -25.77
C LEU A 51 11.70 -17.21 -24.72
N SER A 52 10.97 -16.53 -23.83
CA SER A 52 11.53 -15.64 -22.80
C SER A 52 10.78 -15.74 -21.46
N PRO A 53 11.35 -15.26 -20.34
CA PRO A 53 10.64 -15.19 -19.06
C PRO A 53 9.46 -14.23 -19.12
N ASP A 54 9.69 -13.05 -19.70
CA ASP A 54 8.70 -11.98 -19.84
C ASP A 54 8.25 -11.80 -21.28
N VAL A 55 7.12 -11.11 -21.47
CA VAL A 55 6.67 -10.70 -22.81
C VAL A 55 7.62 -9.63 -23.32
N VAL A 56 8.31 -9.92 -24.42
CA VAL A 56 9.24 -9.00 -25.08
C VAL A 56 8.84 -8.82 -26.54
N GLU A 57 9.08 -7.63 -27.08
CA GLU A 57 8.91 -7.38 -28.51
C GLU A 57 10.15 -7.89 -29.27
N PRO A 58 10.01 -8.86 -30.19
CA PRO A 58 11.14 -9.36 -30.96
C PRO A 58 11.66 -8.29 -31.95
N SER A 59 12.98 -8.20 -32.17
CA SER A 59 13.51 -7.29 -33.20
C SER A 59 13.13 -7.64 -34.65
N ASP A 60 12.62 -8.86 -34.89
CA ASP A 60 12.10 -9.31 -36.17
C ASP A 60 10.63 -9.72 -36.01
N ASN A 61 9.74 -8.99 -36.69
CA ASN A 61 8.29 -9.14 -36.60
C ASN A 61 7.74 -10.50 -37.09
N LYS A 62 8.59 -11.33 -37.71
CA LYS A 62 8.23 -12.72 -38.08
C LYS A 62 8.30 -13.68 -36.90
N TRP A 63 8.88 -13.27 -35.77
CA TRP A 63 8.99 -14.09 -34.57
C TRP A 63 7.78 -13.88 -33.66
N LEU A 64 7.23 -14.97 -33.15
CA LEU A 64 6.21 -14.96 -32.10
C LEU A 64 6.87 -15.05 -30.74
N CYS A 65 6.54 -14.13 -29.83
CA CYS A 65 7.01 -14.23 -28.45
C CYS A 65 6.11 -15.21 -27.67
N LEU A 66 6.72 -16.23 -27.06
CA LEU A 66 6.09 -17.09 -26.06
C LEU A 66 6.82 -16.93 -24.73
N THR A 67 6.07 -17.06 -23.63
CA THR A 67 6.65 -17.01 -22.29
C THR A 67 6.79 -18.40 -21.68
N TYR A 68 7.73 -18.56 -20.76
CA TYR A 68 7.82 -19.77 -19.94
C TYR A 68 6.54 -20.06 -19.15
N TYR A 69 5.76 -19.02 -18.83
CA TYR A 69 4.44 -19.18 -18.24
C TYR A 69 3.48 -19.94 -19.15
N THR A 70 3.39 -19.53 -20.41
CA THR A 70 2.56 -20.18 -21.43
C THR A 70 2.97 -21.64 -21.61
N ILE A 71 4.27 -21.92 -21.67
CA ILE A 71 4.79 -23.29 -21.79
C ILE A 71 4.45 -24.14 -20.56
N ALA A 72 4.65 -23.62 -19.36
CA ALA A 72 4.33 -24.35 -18.12
C ALA A 72 2.83 -24.71 -18.03
N ASN A 73 1.94 -23.82 -18.49
CA ASN A 73 0.51 -24.09 -18.53
C ASN A 73 0.14 -25.15 -19.57
N ILE A 74 0.68 -25.06 -20.79
CA ILE A 74 0.44 -26.07 -21.83
C ILE A 74 0.92 -27.45 -21.34
N ILE A 75 2.10 -27.52 -20.71
CA ILE A 75 2.61 -28.77 -20.15
C ILE A 75 1.67 -29.28 -19.04
N GLY A 76 1.21 -28.40 -18.14
CA GLY A 76 0.27 -28.76 -17.08
C GLY A 76 -1.03 -29.37 -17.62
N GLU A 77 -1.66 -28.70 -18.57
CA GLU A 77 -2.90 -29.17 -19.22
C GLU A 77 -2.70 -30.49 -19.96
N LEU A 78 -1.58 -30.65 -20.68
CA LEU A 78 -1.26 -31.89 -21.38
C LEU A 78 -1.02 -33.05 -20.40
N LEU A 79 -0.35 -32.81 -19.28
CA LEU A 79 -0.15 -33.83 -18.26
C LEU A 79 -1.48 -34.29 -17.65
N GLU A 80 -2.40 -33.36 -17.38
CA GLU A 80 -3.74 -33.71 -16.90
C GLU A 80 -4.51 -34.56 -17.92
N TYR A 81 -4.52 -34.14 -19.18
CA TYR A 81 -5.28 -34.80 -20.24
C TYR A 81 -4.68 -36.15 -20.66
N LYS A 82 -3.35 -36.30 -20.59
CA LYS A 82 -2.63 -37.50 -21.06
C LYS A 82 -2.13 -38.40 -19.93
N LYS A 83 -2.56 -38.16 -18.69
CA LYS A 83 -2.10 -38.89 -17.50
C LYS A 83 -2.11 -40.41 -17.68
N ASP A 84 -3.21 -40.95 -18.21
CA ASP A 84 -3.39 -42.40 -18.36
C ASP A 84 -2.74 -42.97 -19.64
N ALA A 85 -2.37 -42.11 -20.59
CA ALA A 85 -1.74 -42.50 -21.85
C ALA A 85 -0.20 -42.43 -21.81
N LEU A 86 0.36 -41.73 -20.82
CA LEU A 86 1.80 -41.56 -20.67
C LEU A 86 2.40 -42.64 -19.77
N ASN A 87 3.59 -43.11 -20.12
CA ASN A 87 4.38 -43.93 -19.22
C ASN A 87 4.63 -43.16 -17.89
N PRO A 88 4.46 -43.80 -16.71
CA PRO A 88 4.60 -43.11 -15.43
C PRO A 88 5.94 -42.39 -15.23
N ASN A 89 7.04 -42.95 -15.75
CA ASN A 89 8.36 -42.32 -15.65
C ASN A 89 8.45 -41.05 -16.50
N VAL A 90 7.85 -41.07 -17.70
CA VAL A 90 7.78 -39.90 -18.60
C VAL A 90 6.89 -38.82 -17.98
N TYR A 91 5.72 -39.21 -17.46
CA TYR A 91 4.82 -38.29 -16.74
C TYR A 91 5.54 -37.60 -15.57
N ASN A 92 6.20 -38.38 -14.71
CA ASN A 92 6.88 -37.85 -13.54
C ASN A 92 8.04 -36.93 -13.92
N PHE A 93 8.82 -37.28 -14.95
CA PHE A 93 9.90 -36.42 -15.45
C PHE A 93 9.38 -35.07 -15.96
N ILE A 94 8.34 -35.08 -16.80
CA ILE A 94 7.75 -33.85 -17.34
C ILE A 94 7.10 -33.02 -16.22
N LYS A 95 6.47 -33.66 -15.22
CA LYS A 95 5.88 -32.97 -14.06
C LYS A 95 6.93 -32.31 -13.18
N GLN A 96 8.07 -32.97 -12.96
CA GLN A 96 9.21 -32.37 -12.25
C GLN A 96 9.76 -31.16 -13.02
N TYR A 97 9.87 -31.27 -14.34
CA TYR A 97 10.29 -30.16 -15.19
C TYR A 97 9.32 -28.98 -15.13
N GLU A 98 8.01 -29.21 -15.22
CA GLU A 98 6.96 -28.18 -15.05
C GLU A 98 7.09 -27.46 -13.69
N THR A 99 7.36 -28.22 -12.63
CA THR A 99 7.58 -27.66 -11.28
C THR A 99 8.80 -26.74 -11.24
N ILE A 100 9.91 -27.14 -11.88
CA ILE A 100 11.14 -26.33 -11.97
C ILE A 100 10.88 -25.06 -12.80
N LEU A 101 10.22 -25.19 -13.95
CA LEU A 101 9.86 -24.06 -14.80
C LEU A 101 9.07 -23.00 -14.02
N ARG A 102 8.00 -23.41 -13.33
CA ARG A 102 7.16 -22.52 -12.54
C ARG A 102 7.93 -21.83 -11.42
N ARG A 103 8.82 -22.55 -10.75
CA ARG A 103 9.54 -22.04 -9.58
C ARG A 103 10.64 -21.05 -9.93
N TYR A 104 11.35 -21.26 -11.04
CA TYR A 104 12.59 -20.53 -11.32
C TYR A 104 12.51 -19.57 -12.52
N LEU A 105 11.58 -19.76 -13.46
CA LEU A 105 11.53 -18.97 -14.70
C LEU A 105 10.25 -18.13 -14.87
N VAL A 106 9.16 -18.50 -14.19
CA VAL A 106 7.86 -17.83 -14.30
C VAL A 106 7.69 -16.73 -13.24
N GLY A 107 8.78 -16.30 -12.58
CA GLY A 107 8.78 -15.46 -11.39
C GLY A 107 7.78 -14.29 -11.39
N ASN A 108 6.56 -14.53 -10.88
CA ASN A 108 5.74 -13.66 -10.04
C ASN A 108 4.41 -14.39 -9.72
N SER A 109 4.30 -14.67 -8.41
CA SER A 109 3.37 -15.50 -7.65
C SER A 109 2.12 -16.08 -8.34
N GLU A 110 1.91 -17.39 -8.14
CA GLU A 110 0.61 -18.07 -8.23
C GLU A 110 -0.57 -17.23 -7.69
N ILE A 111 -0.31 -16.45 -6.63
CA ILE A 111 -1.22 -15.47 -6.05
C ILE A 111 -1.73 -14.46 -7.09
N GLU A 112 -0.87 -13.90 -7.94
CA GLU A 112 -1.28 -12.92 -8.96
C GLU A 112 -2.25 -13.53 -9.98
N GLN A 113 -2.04 -14.79 -10.34
CA GLN A 113 -2.93 -15.50 -11.29
C GLN A 113 -4.26 -15.88 -10.64
N ILE A 114 -4.23 -16.31 -9.37
CA ILE A 114 -5.43 -16.52 -8.56
C ILE A 114 -6.21 -15.20 -8.45
N CYS A 115 -5.56 -14.10 -8.11
CA CYS A 115 -6.18 -12.77 -8.03
C CYS A 115 -6.80 -12.35 -9.37
N ARG A 116 -6.10 -12.52 -10.50
CA ARG A 116 -6.62 -12.23 -11.84
C ARG A 116 -7.83 -13.11 -12.19
N SER A 117 -7.79 -14.39 -11.83
CA SER A 117 -8.89 -15.34 -12.06
C SER A 117 -10.13 -14.98 -11.24
N ILE A 118 -9.94 -14.69 -9.94
CA ILE A 118 -11.00 -14.22 -9.03
C ILE A 118 -11.63 -12.94 -9.58
N TYR A 119 -10.81 -11.96 -9.98
CA TYR A 119 -11.32 -10.70 -10.52
C TYR A 119 -12.11 -10.91 -11.82
N ARG A 120 -11.60 -11.72 -12.77
CA ARG A 120 -12.34 -12.03 -14.01
C ARG A 120 -13.68 -12.71 -13.76
N LYS A 121 -13.74 -13.65 -12.80
CA LYS A 121 -14.95 -14.43 -12.51
C LYS A 121 -15.98 -13.63 -11.70
N HIS A 122 -15.53 -12.70 -10.86
CA HIS A 122 -16.36 -11.99 -9.90
C HIS A 122 -16.30 -10.46 -10.01
N SER A 123 -15.89 -9.91 -11.15
CA SER A 123 -15.66 -8.46 -11.32
C SER A 123 -16.83 -7.62 -10.84
N LYS A 124 -18.05 -7.90 -11.29
CA LYS A 124 -19.27 -7.16 -10.86
C LYS A 124 -19.49 -7.18 -9.35
N ALA A 125 -19.24 -8.31 -8.69
CA ALA A 125 -19.41 -8.44 -7.25
C ALA A 125 -18.30 -7.71 -6.49
N LEU A 126 -17.06 -7.80 -6.98
CA LEU A 126 -15.91 -7.10 -6.40
C LEU A 126 -16.03 -5.60 -6.59
N ASP A 127 -16.43 -5.13 -7.77
CA ASP A 127 -16.68 -3.71 -8.05
C ASP A 127 -17.76 -3.16 -7.12
N LEU A 128 -18.82 -3.95 -6.87
CA LEU A 128 -19.86 -3.59 -5.90
C LEU A 128 -19.30 -3.55 -4.47
N ILE A 129 -18.50 -4.53 -4.06
CA ILE A 129 -17.83 -4.53 -2.74
C ILE A 129 -16.91 -3.31 -2.60
N PHE A 130 -16.15 -2.95 -3.64
CA PHE A 130 -15.29 -1.77 -3.63
C PHE A 130 -16.09 -0.47 -3.58
N GLN A 131 -17.22 -0.41 -4.27
CA GLN A 131 -18.13 0.74 -4.25
C GLN A 131 -18.74 0.97 -2.86
N TYR A 132 -19.12 -0.10 -2.17
CA TYR A 132 -19.71 -0.05 -0.84
C TYR A 132 -18.70 -0.35 0.27
N LYS A 133 -17.40 -0.32 -0.05
CA LYS A 133 -16.36 -0.62 0.94
C LYS A 133 -16.45 0.41 2.06
N PRO A 134 -16.63 -0.01 3.32
CA PRO A 134 -16.64 0.89 4.46
C PRO A 134 -15.38 1.76 4.47
N ASP A 135 -15.55 3.09 4.51
CA ASP A 135 -14.43 4.00 4.72
C ASP A 135 -14.24 4.16 6.23
N MET A 136 -13.50 3.22 6.81
CA MET A 136 -13.20 3.20 8.24
C MET A 136 -12.67 4.53 8.76
N ASN A 137 -11.88 5.27 7.96
CA ASN A 137 -11.39 6.57 8.39
C ASN A 137 -12.52 7.61 8.45
N LEU A 138 -13.47 7.56 7.51
CA LEU A 138 -14.64 8.43 7.53
C LEU A 138 -15.51 8.14 8.75
N GLU A 139 -15.78 6.87 9.03
CA GLU A 139 -16.60 6.45 10.17
C GLU A 139 -15.96 6.85 11.52
N ILE A 140 -14.65 6.65 11.68
CA ILE A 140 -13.91 7.14 12.86
C ILE A 140 -13.97 8.67 12.96
N PHE A 141 -13.78 9.38 11.85
CA PHE A 141 -13.83 10.84 11.82
C PHE A 141 -15.20 11.37 12.26
N GLU A 142 -16.28 10.80 11.74
CA GLU A 142 -17.65 11.16 12.10
C GLU A 142 -17.91 10.92 13.59
N TYR A 143 -17.49 9.77 14.09
CA TYR A 143 -17.65 9.40 15.50
C TYR A 143 -16.84 10.28 16.45
N ILE A 144 -15.56 10.57 16.13
CA ILE A 144 -14.75 11.52 16.91
C ILE A 144 -15.38 12.91 16.90
N THR A 145 -15.90 13.34 15.75
CA THR A 145 -16.59 14.63 15.64
C THR A 145 -17.82 14.69 16.55
N GLU A 146 -18.60 13.61 16.63
CA GLU A 146 -19.75 13.50 17.55
C GLU A 146 -19.34 13.59 19.02
N ILE A 147 -18.30 12.85 19.40
CA ILE A 147 -17.72 12.89 20.75
C ILE A 147 -17.28 14.31 21.12
N LEU A 148 -16.56 14.99 20.22
CA LEU A 148 -16.08 16.35 20.46
C LEU A 148 -17.23 17.35 20.60
N LYS A 149 -18.25 17.27 19.73
CA LYS A 149 -19.44 18.14 19.81
C LYS A 149 -20.25 17.94 21.08
N SER A 150 -20.24 16.72 21.63
CA SER A 150 -20.99 16.37 22.83
C SER A 150 -20.22 16.60 24.13
N SER A 151 -18.93 16.98 24.04
CA SER A 151 -18.05 17.18 25.19
C SER A 151 -17.97 18.66 25.58
N PRO A 152 -18.43 19.07 26.78
CA PRO A 152 -18.38 20.47 27.23
C PRO A 152 -16.96 21.06 27.24
N GLY A 153 -16.85 22.38 27.07
CA GLY A 153 -15.56 23.07 27.14
C GLY A 153 -14.61 22.82 25.97
N ILE A 154 -15.05 22.09 24.93
CA ILE A 154 -14.31 21.88 23.69
C ILE A 154 -14.76 22.88 22.63
N ILE A 155 -13.79 23.49 21.96
CA ILE A 155 -13.99 24.32 20.78
C ILE A 155 -13.38 23.60 19.59
N ILE A 156 -14.23 23.18 18.65
CA ILE A 156 -13.81 22.61 17.38
C ILE A 156 -13.15 23.70 16.53
N ASP A 157 -12.05 23.33 15.86
CA ASP A 157 -11.34 24.21 14.94
C ASP A 157 -11.56 23.75 13.49
N ASN A 158 -10.59 23.04 12.90
CA ASN A 158 -10.66 22.56 11.54
C ASN A 158 -10.86 21.05 11.50
N LEU A 159 -11.87 20.61 10.73
CA LEU A 159 -12.24 19.22 10.58
C LEU A 159 -11.86 18.68 9.21
N SER A 160 -11.23 17.52 9.18
CA SER A 160 -10.99 16.73 7.98
C SER A 160 -10.92 15.26 8.35
N LYS A 161 -11.13 14.38 7.37
CA LYS A 161 -11.10 12.93 7.58
C LYS A 161 -9.82 12.45 8.29
N THR A 162 -8.68 13.07 7.97
CA THR A 162 -7.36 12.69 8.50
C THR A 162 -6.97 13.47 9.75
N TYR A 163 -7.34 14.75 9.83
CA TYR A 163 -6.95 15.66 10.92
C TYR A 163 -8.17 16.34 11.51
N THR A 164 -8.38 16.18 12.81
CA THR A 164 -9.48 16.81 13.54
C THR A 164 -8.90 17.68 14.65
N HIS A 165 -8.88 18.99 14.40
CA HIS A 165 -8.32 19.98 15.31
C HIS A 165 -9.37 20.51 16.27
N PHE A 166 -8.99 20.66 17.54
CA PHE A 166 -9.80 21.30 18.56
C PHE A 166 -8.93 21.94 19.65
N THR A 167 -9.54 22.77 20.50
CA THR A 167 -8.94 23.33 21.70
C THR A 167 -9.94 23.28 22.86
N SER A 168 -9.50 23.62 24.06
CA SER A 168 -10.42 23.92 25.17
C SER A 168 -10.77 25.41 25.21
N GLU A 169 -11.90 25.74 25.83
CA GLU A 169 -12.28 27.14 26.13
C GLU A 169 -11.21 27.87 26.96
N VAL A 170 -10.61 27.17 27.93
CA VAL A 170 -9.54 27.71 28.78
C VAL A 170 -8.32 28.09 27.94
N ILE A 171 -7.83 27.16 27.11
CA ILE A 171 -6.68 27.44 26.24
C ILE A 171 -7.02 28.53 25.23
N ASP A 172 -8.22 28.52 24.64
CA ASP A 172 -8.65 29.53 23.66
C ASP A 172 -8.68 30.95 24.25
N THR A 173 -9.03 31.06 25.52
CA THR A 173 -9.12 32.35 26.23
C THR A 173 -7.74 32.86 26.67
N ARG A 174 -6.85 31.95 27.08
CA ARG A 174 -5.54 32.31 27.65
C ARG A 174 -4.43 32.50 26.61
N ILE A 175 -4.55 31.89 25.43
CA ILE A 175 -3.49 31.86 24.42
C ILE A 175 -3.81 32.81 23.26
N LYS A 176 -2.82 33.63 22.89
CA LYS A 176 -2.94 34.60 21.80
C LYS A 176 -3.06 33.88 20.45
N LYS A 177 -4.00 34.32 19.62
CA LYS A 177 -4.26 33.76 18.28
C LYS A 177 -3.31 34.38 17.25
N VAL A 178 -2.05 33.95 17.28
CA VAL A 178 -0.92 34.50 16.51
C VAL A 178 -0.26 33.51 15.54
N SER A 179 -0.94 32.40 15.24
CA SER A 179 -0.45 31.41 14.28
C SER A 179 -0.70 31.83 12.83
N GLU A 180 0.22 31.48 11.94
CA GLU A 180 0.10 31.74 10.50
C GLU A 180 0.24 30.45 9.69
N GLY A 181 -0.70 30.21 8.76
CA GLY A 181 -0.60 29.12 7.78
C GLY A 181 -0.87 27.72 8.30
N TRP A 182 -1.54 27.57 9.45
CA TRP A 182 -1.96 26.26 9.98
C TRP A 182 -3.47 26.05 9.91
N THR A 183 -4.26 26.86 10.63
CA THR A 183 -5.72 26.88 10.56
C THR A 183 -6.21 28.32 10.40
N LYS A 184 -7.48 28.50 10.04
CA LYS A 184 -8.08 29.84 9.89
C LYS A 184 -8.31 30.56 11.23
N SER A 185 -8.20 29.84 12.35
CA SER A 185 -8.40 30.40 13.70
C SER A 185 -7.18 31.12 14.24
N ASN A 186 -6.03 31.00 13.56
CA ASN A 186 -4.73 31.51 14.01
C ASN A 186 -4.31 30.99 15.40
N ARG A 187 -4.82 29.84 15.85
CA ARG A 187 -4.41 29.25 17.14
C ARG A 187 -3.04 28.58 17.02
N PRO A 188 -2.05 28.98 17.86
CA PRO A 188 -0.72 28.39 17.81
C PRO A 188 -0.62 27.10 18.64
N LEU A 189 -1.65 26.73 19.38
CA LEU A 189 -1.69 25.53 20.21
C LEU A 189 -3.04 24.83 19.98
N LEU A 190 -3.00 23.61 19.44
CA LEU A 190 -4.21 22.82 19.15
C LEU A 190 -4.01 21.35 19.49
N PHE A 191 -5.08 20.72 19.99
CA PHE A 191 -5.20 19.28 19.95
C PHE A 191 -5.51 18.82 18.53
N ASP A 192 -4.96 17.68 18.13
CA ASP A 192 -5.12 17.12 16.80
C ASP A 192 -5.28 15.60 16.86
N PHE A 193 -6.44 15.11 16.43
CA PHE A 193 -6.60 13.70 16.12
C PHE A 193 -6.07 13.42 14.72
N TYR A 194 -5.01 12.61 14.65
CA TYR A 194 -4.51 12.04 13.41
C TYR A 194 -5.12 10.66 13.19
N ASN A 195 -5.96 10.55 12.16
CA ASN A 195 -6.73 9.38 11.80
C ASN A 195 -6.22 8.77 10.49
N SER A 196 -5.65 7.57 10.58
CA SER A 196 -5.13 6.81 9.44
C SER A 196 -5.20 5.30 9.73
N ASN A 197 -4.10 4.56 9.57
CA ASN A 197 -4.00 3.17 10.05
C ASN A 197 -3.80 3.05 11.56
N LYS A 198 -4.03 4.13 12.30
CA LYS A 198 -3.99 4.29 13.75
C LYS A 198 -4.74 5.56 14.09
N LEU A 199 -5.19 5.68 15.34
CA LEU A 199 -5.79 6.90 15.87
C LEU A 199 -4.94 7.44 17.01
N MET A 200 -4.39 8.63 16.80
CA MET A 200 -3.49 9.29 17.75
C MET A 200 -4.02 10.68 18.06
N LEU A 201 -3.98 11.06 19.34
CA LEU A 201 -4.24 12.42 19.80
C LEU A 201 -2.93 13.11 20.13
N TYR A 202 -2.69 14.27 19.53
CA TYR A 202 -1.53 15.12 19.82
C TYR A 202 -1.98 16.46 20.41
N LEU A 203 -1.06 17.14 21.11
CA LEU A 203 -1.09 18.58 21.30
C LEU A 203 0.13 19.16 20.58
N TYR A 204 -0.09 20.09 19.67
CA TYR A 204 0.96 20.69 18.85
C TYR A 204 1.12 22.18 19.11
N ILE A 205 2.37 22.61 19.26
CA ILE A 205 2.74 24.01 19.04
C ILE A 205 2.93 24.22 17.54
N GLY A 206 2.04 24.98 16.92
CA GLY A 206 2.04 25.37 15.52
C GLY A 206 2.89 26.61 15.20
N PRO A 207 3.01 26.95 13.91
CA PRO A 207 3.83 28.07 13.45
C PRO A 207 3.34 29.40 14.03
N CYS A 208 4.23 30.15 14.67
CA CYS A 208 4.01 31.50 15.18
C CYS A 208 5.38 32.18 15.37
N GLU A 209 5.40 33.45 15.78
CA GLU A 209 6.64 34.19 16.07
C GLU A 209 7.54 33.41 17.03
N GLU A 210 8.85 33.40 16.76
CA GLU A 210 9.83 32.57 17.48
C GLU A 210 9.85 32.86 18.99
N SER A 211 9.68 34.13 19.39
CA SER A 211 9.63 34.54 20.79
C SER A 211 8.43 33.90 21.54
N TYR A 212 7.23 33.99 20.96
CA TYR A 212 6.01 33.43 21.53
C TYR A 212 6.01 31.89 21.48
N ARG A 213 6.53 31.32 20.38
CA ARG A 213 6.72 29.87 20.26
C ARG A 213 7.64 29.34 21.36
N LYS A 214 8.74 30.05 21.65
CA LYS A 214 9.66 29.73 22.74
C LYS A 214 9.00 29.87 24.11
N GLN A 215 8.19 30.90 24.33
CA GLN A 215 7.42 31.06 25.57
C GLN A 215 6.47 29.89 25.81
N LEU A 216 5.70 29.46 24.79
CA LEU A 216 4.83 28.29 24.87
C LEU A 216 5.64 27.02 25.17
N PHE A 217 6.76 26.84 24.48
CA PHE A 217 7.62 25.68 24.68
C PHE A 217 8.22 25.64 26.09
N ASP A 218 8.76 26.75 26.58
CA ASP A 218 9.37 26.85 27.91
C ASP A 218 8.31 26.62 29.00
N PHE A 219 7.11 27.17 28.83
CA PHE A 219 5.95 26.92 29.71
C PHE A 219 5.60 25.44 29.79
N LEU A 220 5.37 24.80 28.65
CA LEU A 220 4.98 23.38 28.60
C LEU A 220 6.12 22.48 29.12
N SER A 221 7.38 22.86 28.86
CA SER A 221 8.56 22.13 29.33
C SER A 221 8.75 22.19 30.85
N ALA A 222 8.17 23.17 31.53
CA ALA A 222 8.22 23.29 32.99
C ALA A 222 7.40 22.19 33.69
N ASN A 223 6.50 21.49 32.97
CA ASN A 223 5.74 20.36 33.50
C ASN A 223 5.92 19.09 32.64
N PRO A 224 7.08 18.41 32.71
CA PRO A 224 7.38 17.27 31.87
C PRO A 224 6.57 16.01 32.19
N GLU A 225 5.93 15.93 33.35
CA GLU A 225 5.00 14.83 33.66
C GLU A 225 3.72 14.94 32.82
N LEU A 226 3.22 16.17 32.65
CA LEU A 226 2.03 16.43 31.84
C LEU A 226 2.34 16.56 30.35
N PHE A 227 3.53 17.06 30.00
CA PHE A 227 3.98 17.27 28.61
C PHE A 227 5.31 16.56 28.30
N PRO A 228 5.33 15.22 28.26
CA PRO A 228 6.57 14.44 28.19
C PRO A 228 7.32 14.56 26.86
N LEU A 229 6.65 14.98 25.77
CA LEU A 229 7.27 15.06 24.45
C LEU A 229 8.08 16.34 24.21
N THR A 230 7.93 17.35 25.07
CA THR A 230 8.69 18.61 25.02
C THR A 230 10.21 18.39 24.96
N LYS A 231 10.72 17.32 25.59
CA LYS A 231 12.15 16.96 25.60
C LYS A 231 12.71 16.56 24.22
N ARG A 232 11.87 16.30 23.22
CA ARG A 232 12.28 15.80 21.88
C ARG A 232 12.38 16.90 20.81
N HIS A 233 12.66 18.15 21.21
CA HIS A 233 12.72 19.29 20.31
C HIS A 233 13.72 19.11 19.15
N LYS A 234 13.18 18.97 17.93
CA LYS A 234 13.95 19.02 16.68
C LYS A 234 13.96 20.47 16.19
N LYS A 235 15.14 21.10 16.16
CA LYS A 235 15.29 22.44 15.57
C LYS A 235 14.72 22.45 14.14
N GLY A 236 13.96 23.49 13.81
CA GLY A 236 13.40 23.72 12.46
C GLY A 236 12.04 23.08 12.18
N THR A 237 11.43 22.33 13.11
CA THR A 237 10.08 21.79 12.88
C THR A 237 9.00 22.87 13.05
N LYS A 238 8.21 23.11 11.99
CA LYS A 238 7.05 24.03 11.99
C LYS A 238 5.98 23.64 13.02
N TRP A 239 5.72 22.34 13.19
CA TRP A 239 4.82 21.80 14.21
C TRP A 239 5.62 20.99 15.23
N HIS A 240 5.39 21.24 16.52
CA HIS A 240 6.11 20.57 17.60
C HIS A 240 5.13 19.88 18.55
N ALA A 241 5.14 18.55 18.57
CA ALA A 241 4.28 17.75 19.46
C ALA A 241 4.80 17.81 20.90
N VAL A 242 3.95 18.25 21.83
CA VAL A 242 4.29 18.37 23.27
C VAL A 242 3.57 17.33 24.13
N TYR A 243 2.49 16.76 23.61
CA TYR A 243 1.72 15.68 24.22
C TYR A 243 1.28 14.69 23.14
N LEU A 244 1.11 13.42 23.53
CA LEU A 244 0.62 12.35 22.67
C LEU A 244 -0.15 11.32 23.49
N LYS A 245 -1.26 10.84 22.95
CA LYS A 245 -2.01 9.70 23.45
C LYS A 245 -2.47 8.80 22.31
N GLU A 246 -2.17 7.51 22.42
CA GLU A 246 -2.65 6.50 21.47
C GLU A 246 -4.07 6.06 21.84
N PHE A 247 -4.99 6.16 20.88
CA PHE A 247 -6.35 5.68 21.03
C PHE A 247 -6.49 4.30 20.40
N LEU A 248 -6.01 4.15 19.16
CA LEU A 248 -6.02 2.88 18.43
C LEU A 248 -4.66 2.65 17.77
N LYS A 249 -4.14 1.44 17.90
CA LYS A 249 -2.93 0.97 17.20
C LYS A 249 -3.31 0.25 15.90
N LYS A 250 -2.32 0.03 15.04
CA LYS A 250 -2.53 -0.61 13.73
C LYS A 250 -3.21 -1.97 13.80
N SER A 251 -2.88 -2.79 14.80
CA SER A 251 -3.48 -4.12 14.97
C SER A 251 -4.97 -4.08 15.32
N ASP A 252 -5.47 -2.96 15.86
CA ASP A 252 -6.89 -2.86 16.24
C ASP A 252 -7.80 -2.78 15.01
N PHE A 253 -7.25 -2.43 13.84
CA PHE A 253 -7.98 -2.34 12.57
C PHE A 253 -8.06 -3.69 11.82
N GLU A 254 -7.40 -4.74 12.32
CA GLU A 254 -7.40 -6.05 11.67
C GLU A 254 -8.77 -6.71 11.86
N ASP A 255 -9.49 -6.92 10.75
CA ASP A 255 -10.85 -7.51 10.68
C ASP A 255 -11.90 -6.81 11.58
N ALA A 256 -11.66 -5.56 11.98
CA ALA A 256 -12.56 -4.79 12.84
C ALA A 256 -13.52 -3.90 12.03
N THR A 257 -14.72 -3.73 12.57
CA THR A 257 -15.70 -2.72 12.13
C THR A 257 -15.64 -1.49 13.04
N ILE A 258 -16.30 -0.39 12.66
CA ILE A 258 -16.39 0.77 13.54
C ILE A 258 -17.02 0.43 14.90
N GLU A 259 -18.01 -0.47 14.93
CA GLU A 259 -18.71 -0.85 16.17
C GLU A 259 -17.77 -1.57 17.15
N ASP A 260 -16.75 -2.27 16.65
CA ASP A 260 -15.71 -2.90 17.47
C ASP A 260 -14.73 -1.85 18.04
N LEU A 261 -14.49 -0.75 17.30
CA LEU A 261 -13.54 0.29 17.68
C LEU A 261 -14.13 1.34 18.63
N LYS A 262 -15.44 1.64 18.52
CA LYS A 262 -16.12 2.64 19.35
C LYS A 262 -15.86 2.46 20.86
N PRO A 263 -16.00 1.25 21.46
CA PRO A 263 -15.72 1.06 22.89
C PRO A 263 -14.27 1.35 23.29
N LEU A 264 -13.30 1.07 22.41
CA LEU A 264 -11.89 1.37 22.64
C LEU A 264 -11.66 2.88 22.62
N ILE A 265 -12.23 3.56 21.63
CA ILE A 265 -12.19 5.03 21.50
C ILE A 265 -12.83 5.68 22.73
N ASP A 266 -14.02 5.26 23.14
CA ASP A 266 -14.74 5.78 24.30
C ASP A 266 -13.94 5.65 25.59
N SER A 267 -13.35 4.46 25.82
CA SER A 267 -12.53 4.20 27.00
C SER A 267 -11.32 5.14 27.06
N LYS A 268 -10.64 5.32 25.92
CA LYS A 268 -9.47 6.21 25.80
C LYS A 268 -9.84 7.68 25.88
N TRP A 269 -10.98 8.06 25.29
CA TRP A 269 -11.52 9.41 25.36
C TRP A 269 -11.87 9.77 26.79
N LYS A 270 -12.60 8.91 27.49
CA LYS A 270 -12.95 9.11 28.89
C LYS A 270 -11.72 9.28 29.77
N ASP A 271 -10.70 8.44 29.58
CA ASP A 271 -9.44 8.54 30.33
C ASP A 271 -8.69 9.85 30.01
N PHE A 272 -8.64 10.29 28.75
CA PHE A 272 -8.09 11.59 28.37
C PHE A 272 -8.89 12.74 28.97
N TYR A 273 -10.19 12.78 28.71
CA TYR A 273 -11.06 13.92 29.00
C TYR A 273 -11.22 14.14 30.51
N GLN A 274 -11.32 13.07 31.30
CA GLN A 274 -11.51 13.18 32.75
C GLN A 274 -10.21 13.39 33.55
N LYS A 275 -9.04 13.14 32.93
CA LYS A 275 -7.74 13.25 33.62
C LYS A 275 -6.84 14.27 32.95
N ASP A 276 -6.36 13.95 31.76
CA ASP A 276 -5.32 14.73 31.09
C ASP A 276 -5.86 16.09 30.65
N PHE A 277 -7.03 16.13 30.03
CA PHE A 277 -7.68 17.37 29.58
C PHE A 277 -7.96 18.32 30.75
N VAL A 278 -8.49 17.81 31.87
CA VAL A 278 -8.72 18.60 33.09
C VAL A 278 -7.40 19.14 33.64
N LYS A 279 -6.38 18.29 33.80
CA LYS A 279 -5.05 18.72 34.32
C LYS A 279 -4.37 19.74 33.41
N ILE A 280 -4.48 19.58 32.10
CA ILE A 280 -3.96 20.53 31.11
C ILE A 280 -4.66 21.87 31.29
N ASN A 281 -5.99 21.90 31.33
CA ASN A 281 -6.74 23.15 31.51
C ASN A 281 -6.41 23.83 32.84
N GLU A 282 -6.34 23.09 33.95
CA GLU A 282 -5.94 23.65 35.24
C GLU A 282 -4.53 24.24 35.22
N TYR A 283 -3.59 23.60 34.51
CA TYR A 283 -2.22 24.09 34.37
C TYR A 283 -2.18 25.41 33.61
N PHE A 284 -2.92 25.53 32.50
CA PHE A 284 -3.07 26.80 31.78
C PHE A 284 -3.73 27.87 32.64
N GLU A 285 -4.76 27.53 33.40
CA GLU A 285 -5.50 28.49 34.22
C GLU A 285 -4.67 29.07 35.37
N LYS A 286 -3.83 28.24 36.00
CA LYS A 286 -3.01 28.60 37.18
C LYS A 286 -1.68 29.25 36.81
N GLU A 287 -1.00 28.70 35.80
CA GLU A 287 0.44 28.98 35.60
C GLU A 287 0.73 29.86 34.37
N TRP A 288 -0.18 29.91 33.37
CA TRP A 288 0.05 30.74 32.18
C TRP A 288 -0.18 32.23 32.51
N LYS A 289 0.87 33.03 32.36
CA LYS A 289 0.86 34.49 32.54
C LYS A 289 1.12 35.15 31.19
N GLU A 290 0.22 36.06 30.78
CA GLU A 290 0.23 36.74 29.47
C GLU A 290 1.43 37.67 29.21
#